data_AF-A0A6A6U6B8-F1
#
_entry.id   AF-A0A6A6U6B8-F1
#
_cell.length_a   1.000
_cell.length_b   1.000
_cell.length_c   1.000
_cell.angle_alpha   90.00
_cell.angle_beta   90.00
_cell.angle_gamma   90.00
#
_symmetry.space_group_name_H-M   'P 1'
#
loop_
_entity.id
_entity.type
_entity.pdbx_description
1 polymer ?
#
loop_
_entity_poly.entity_id
_entity_poly.type
_entity_poly.pdbx_seq_one_letter_code
_entity_poly.pdbx_strand_id
1 'polypeptide(L)'
;MIAKTYNPDSEQPRNADRDRPSTSDVNKTSQVERKGFRFRINSILPKLALPVAILVGCAITAGTTYALVRHVQHIIASAKVSSDPNHWTQVARSEAYDACYLGCNDCDDVNFAYNACAMTAKANVTGIICDGNSMWNWRNRYPIECLNAVGVFYKATALKNLKQSYRNQLAIIILTVLAGVLGALLTFKVWKMSMTSRAARIAKEETALVMWPSNSGYFPRPHPEALYHSTSTPRSKSRKTQGNRKTGIAGLFVAFTALFGKAHAYPCTGYDPVADQYFRNANSTIYGVVHGWYSDCYDYECNCITSCSTTSSGTSCSVSCSICTASDAAPSKYVNAVLSAVKACGFQLTDEAPTDVNVRVANPLIEKNKWVKISVNTFNITADKTDSGVQCLHDTIK
;
A
#
# COMPACT_ATOMS: atom_id res chain seq x y z
N MET A 1 -16.11 23.57 4.36
CA MET A 1 -15.81 24.97 3.97
C MET A 1 -14.99 25.64 5.04
N ILE A 2 -13.66 25.66 4.92
CA ILE A 2 -12.76 26.82 5.16
C ILE A 2 -11.51 26.49 4.34
N ALA A 3 -11.35 27.16 3.21
CA ALA A 3 -10.13 27.18 2.43
C ALA A 3 -9.19 28.22 3.05
N LYS A 4 -7.91 27.88 3.25
CA LYS A 4 -6.81 28.86 3.34
C LYS A 4 -5.59 28.30 2.60
N THR A 5 -5.41 28.73 1.36
CA THR A 5 -4.44 29.74 0.88
C THR A 5 -2.98 29.35 1.08
N TYR A 6 -2.46 28.81 -0.02
CA TYR A 6 -1.07 28.73 -0.43
C TYR A 6 -0.43 30.14 -0.42
N ASN A 7 0.73 30.29 0.21
CA ASN A 7 1.57 31.48 0.15
C ASN A 7 2.98 31.09 -0.34
N PRO A 8 3.37 31.39 -1.59
CA PRO A 8 4.74 31.25 -2.06
C PRO A 8 5.44 32.61 -1.94
N ASP A 9 6.07 32.86 -0.80
CA ASP A 9 6.94 34.03 -0.67
C ASP A 9 8.23 33.81 -1.49
N SER A 10 8.29 34.65 -2.53
CA SER A 10 9.41 35.07 -3.34
C SER A 10 10.76 35.16 -2.60
N GLU A 11 11.72 34.34 -3.01
CA GLU A 11 13.15 34.62 -2.82
C GLU A 11 13.75 35.13 -4.14
N GLN A 12 14.00 36.44 -4.17
CA GLN A 12 14.80 37.14 -5.18
C GLN A 12 16.24 36.60 -5.19
N PRO A 13 16.83 36.27 -6.35
CA PRO A 13 18.27 36.11 -6.45
C PRO A 13 18.96 37.49 -6.39
N ARG A 14 19.78 37.70 -5.36
CA ARG A 14 20.74 38.82 -5.31
C ARG A 14 21.80 38.60 -6.39
N ASN A 15 21.79 39.47 -7.39
CA ASN A 15 22.92 39.72 -8.28
C ASN A 15 24.11 40.20 -7.44
N ALA A 16 25.14 39.35 -7.35
CA ALA A 16 26.47 39.76 -6.92
C ALA A 16 27.32 39.90 -8.19
N ASP A 17 27.40 41.13 -8.68
CA ASP A 17 28.50 41.61 -9.51
C ASP A 17 29.83 41.32 -8.79
N ARG A 18 30.72 40.57 -9.43
CA ARG A 18 32.12 40.49 -9.04
C ARG A 18 32.99 40.27 -10.27
N ASP A 19 33.54 41.39 -10.72
CA ASP A 19 34.89 41.59 -11.24
C ASP A 19 35.49 40.45 -12.06
N ARG A 20 35.35 40.62 -13.37
CA ARG A 20 36.04 39.89 -14.42
C ARG A 20 37.43 40.53 -14.62
N PRO A 21 38.55 39.84 -14.35
CA PRO A 21 39.86 40.34 -14.74
C PRO A 21 40.01 40.21 -16.26
N SER A 22 40.23 41.35 -16.91
CA SER A 22 40.70 41.42 -18.28
C SER A 22 42.15 40.95 -18.35
N THR A 23 42.38 39.69 -18.72
CA THR A 23 43.70 39.18 -19.10
C THR A 23 43.76 39.03 -20.62
N SER A 24 44.00 40.17 -21.26
CA SER A 24 44.67 40.27 -22.55
C SER A 24 46.11 39.76 -22.38
N ASP A 25 46.65 39.10 -23.41
CA ASP A 25 48.09 38.92 -23.64
C ASP A 25 48.87 37.84 -22.89
N VAL A 26 48.46 36.56 -22.99
CA VAL A 26 49.43 35.44 -22.97
C VAL A 26 48.93 34.29 -23.84
N ASN A 27 49.08 34.36 -25.18
CA ASN A 27 48.93 33.16 -26.03
C ASN A 27 49.55 33.34 -27.42
N LYS A 28 50.89 33.39 -27.50
CA LYS A 28 51.60 33.34 -28.78
C LYS A 28 52.97 32.63 -28.70
N THR A 29 53.07 31.51 -27.97
CA THR A 29 54.33 30.72 -28.00
C THR A 29 54.19 29.21 -27.71
N SER A 30 52.99 28.63 -27.83
CA SER A 30 52.79 27.20 -27.47
C SER A 30 51.99 26.41 -28.51
N GLN A 31 52.20 26.68 -29.81
CA GLN A 31 51.48 26.02 -30.92
C GLN A 31 52.26 24.90 -31.64
N VAL A 32 53.53 24.66 -31.32
CA VAL A 32 54.36 23.71 -32.10
C VAL A 32 54.50 22.32 -31.46
N GLU A 33 54.24 22.16 -30.16
CA GLU A 33 54.51 20.88 -29.46
C GLU A 33 53.27 20.04 -29.08
N ARG A 34 52.09 20.33 -29.66
CA ARG A 34 50.84 19.57 -29.38
C ARG A 34 50.33 18.70 -30.54
N LYS A 35 51.18 18.40 -31.54
CA LYS A 35 50.80 17.53 -32.67
C LYS A 35 51.25 16.07 -32.52
N GLY A 36 52.26 15.78 -31.69
CA GLY A 36 52.74 14.40 -31.45
C GLY A 36 51.91 13.59 -30.44
N PHE A 37 51.30 14.23 -29.44
CA PHE A 37 50.61 13.52 -28.35
C PHE A 37 49.15 13.15 -28.67
N ARG A 38 48.54 13.77 -29.69
CA ARG A 38 47.13 13.51 -30.07
C ARG A 38 46.92 12.20 -30.84
N PHE A 39 47.95 11.65 -31.48
CA PHE A 39 47.80 10.43 -32.30
C PHE A 39 47.82 9.13 -31.49
N ARG A 40 48.43 9.09 -30.29
CA ARG A 40 48.46 7.88 -29.44
C ARG A 40 47.24 7.71 -28.52
N ILE A 41 46.53 8.79 -28.17
CA ILE A 41 45.39 8.69 -27.23
C ILE A 41 44.14 8.11 -27.94
N ASN A 42 43.98 8.34 -29.24
CA ASN A 42 42.80 7.90 -30.01
C ASN A 42 42.63 6.37 -30.12
N SER A 43 43.69 5.56 -29.96
CA SER A 43 43.58 4.10 -29.99
C SER A 43 43.29 3.45 -28.63
N ILE A 44 43.58 4.17 -27.52
CA ILE A 44 43.41 3.67 -26.14
C ILE A 44 42.09 4.15 -25.53
N LEU A 45 41.63 5.35 -25.89
CA LEU A 45 40.36 5.96 -25.47
C LEU A 45 39.11 5.06 -25.57
N PRO A 46 38.85 4.31 -26.67
CA PRO A 46 37.61 3.54 -26.77
C PRO A 46 37.55 2.33 -25.81
N LYS A 47 38.71 1.82 -25.37
CA LYS A 47 38.76 0.71 -24.40
C LYS A 47 38.57 1.17 -22.95
N LEU A 48 38.92 2.42 -22.65
CA LEU A 48 38.74 3.02 -21.32
C LEU A 48 37.40 3.75 -21.15
N ALA A 49 36.73 4.12 -22.24
CA ALA A 49 35.47 4.86 -22.18
C ALA A 49 34.37 4.12 -21.38
N LEU A 50 34.25 2.80 -21.56
CA LEU A 50 33.25 1.99 -20.86
C LEU A 50 33.50 1.90 -19.34
N PRO A 51 34.68 1.49 -18.84
CA PRO A 51 34.92 1.45 -17.40
C PRO A 51 34.86 2.84 -16.75
N VAL A 52 35.32 3.89 -17.44
CA VAL A 52 35.20 5.26 -16.93
C VAL A 52 33.72 5.69 -16.85
N ALA A 53 32.89 5.39 -17.85
CA ALA A 53 31.47 5.69 -17.81
C ALA A 53 30.74 4.94 -16.68
N ILE A 54 31.10 3.67 -16.43
CA ILE A 54 30.57 2.89 -15.31
C ILE A 54 30.99 3.50 -13.98
N LEU A 55 32.26 3.85 -13.81
CA LEU A 55 32.75 4.48 -12.57
C LEU A 55 32.07 5.82 -12.30
N VAL A 56 31.93 6.67 -13.32
CA VAL A 56 31.22 7.96 -13.20
C VAL A 56 29.74 7.73 -12.86
N GLY A 57 29.08 6.78 -13.53
CA GLY A 57 27.70 6.42 -13.23
C GLY A 57 27.52 5.89 -11.80
N CYS A 58 28.42 5.02 -11.34
CA CYS A 58 28.43 4.52 -9.96
C CYS A 58 28.69 5.64 -8.95
N ALA A 59 29.63 6.55 -9.21
CA ALA A 59 29.94 7.67 -8.33
C ALA A 59 28.75 8.64 -8.21
N ILE A 60 28.10 8.98 -9.33
CA ILE A 60 26.89 9.81 -9.35
C ILE A 60 25.79 9.11 -8.56
N THR A 61 25.50 7.83 -8.86
CA THR A 61 24.43 7.07 -8.20
C THR A 61 24.68 6.91 -6.70
N ALA A 62 25.91 6.61 -6.30
CA ALA A 62 26.28 6.48 -4.90
C ALA A 62 26.19 7.83 -4.17
N GLY A 63 26.68 8.91 -4.78
CA GLY A 63 26.60 10.27 -4.24
C GLY A 63 25.16 10.75 -4.08
N THR A 64 24.31 10.56 -5.09
CA THR A 64 22.88 10.93 -5.03
C THR A 64 22.13 10.08 -4.02
N THR A 65 22.41 8.78 -3.94
CA THR A 65 21.77 7.88 -2.96
C THR A 65 22.18 8.26 -1.54
N TYR A 66 23.46 8.54 -1.31
CA TYR A 66 23.94 9.00 0.00
C TYR A 66 23.29 10.32 0.42
N ALA A 67 23.28 11.33 -0.47
CA ALA A 67 22.64 12.61 -0.20
C ALA A 67 21.15 12.45 0.09
N LEU A 68 20.45 11.60 -0.66
CA LEU A 68 19.05 11.29 -0.45
C LEU A 68 18.80 10.62 0.91
N VAL A 69 19.59 9.60 1.27
CA VAL A 69 19.47 8.91 2.56
C VAL A 69 19.69 9.90 3.71
N ARG A 70 20.73 10.75 3.63
CA ARG A 70 21.02 11.80 4.61
C ARG A 70 19.87 12.80 4.73
N HIS A 71 19.29 13.20 3.60
CA HIS A 71 18.14 14.10 3.56
C HIS A 71 16.91 13.49 4.22
N VAL A 72 16.59 12.22 3.93
CA VAL A 72 15.46 11.52 4.56
C VAL A 72 15.70 11.29 6.05
N GLN A 73 16.92 10.95 6.47
CA GLN A 73 17.27 10.86 7.89
C GLN A 73 17.05 12.20 8.60
N HIS A 74 17.42 13.31 7.97
CA HIS A 74 17.16 14.65 8.49
C HIS A 74 15.66 14.94 8.58
N ILE A 75 14.86 14.59 7.56
CA ILE A 75 13.39 14.74 7.60
C ILE A 75 12.79 13.91 8.73
N ILE A 76 13.24 12.66 8.93
CA ILE A 76 12.77 11.79 10.02
C ILE A 76 13.13 12.38 11.39
N ALA A 77 14.33 12.95 11.54
CA ALA A 77 14.78 13.58 12.77
C ALA A 77 14.03 14.89 13.08
N SER A 78 13.70 15.66 12.03
CA SER A 78 12.97 16.94 12.13
C SER A 78 11.45 16.79 12.02
N ALA A 79 10.95 15.57 11.85
CA ALA A 79 9.52 15.30 11.78
C ALA A 79 8.81 15.80 13.04
N LYS A 80 7.90 16.75 12.86
CA LYS A 80 7.06 17.31 13.92
C LYS A 80 5.60 17.06 13.56
N VAL A 81 4.82 16.68 14.56
CA VAL A 81 3.37 16.71 14.51
C VAL A 81 2.89 17.99 15.20
N SER A 82 1.59 18.30 15.12
CA SER A 82 1.03 19.49 15.79
C SER A 82 1.50 19.57 17.25
N SER A 83 2.00 20.74 17.65
CA SER A 83 2.40 20.99 19.05
C SER A 83 1.22 21.40 19.92
N ASP A 84 0.10 21.80 19.32
CA ASP A 84 -1.08 22.32 20.00
C ASP A 84 -1.75 21.22 20.86
N PRO A 85 -1.82 21.38 22.20
CA PRO A 85 -2.52 20.45 23.07
C PRO A 85 -4.00 20.29 22.71
N ASN A 86 -4.69 21.38 22.34
CA ASN A 86 -6.13 21.36 22.06
C ASN A 86 -6.47 20.45 20.87
N HIS A 87 -5.60 20.43 19.85
CA HIS A 87 -5.71 19.50 18.74
C HIS A 87 -5.72 18.04 19.22
N TRP A 88 -4.81 17.65 20.11
CA TRP A 88 -4.72 16.26 20.59
C TRP A 88 -5.81 15.91 21.59
N THR A 89 -6.27 16.86 22.40
CA THR A 89 -7.46 16.73 23.25
C THR A 89 -8.70 16.46 22.41
N GLN A 90 -8.87 17.19 21.29
CA GLN A 90 -9.98 16.97 20.36
C GLN A 90 -9.88 15.62 19.65
N VAL A 91 -8.68 15.21 19.21
CA VAL A 91 -8.44 13.88 18.63
C VAL A 91 -8.73 12.77 19.64
N ALA A 92 -8.30 12.92 20.90
CA ALA A 92 -8.62 11.95 21.95
C ALA A 92 -10.13 11.83 22.18
N ARG A 93 -10.86 12.95 22.12
CA ARG A 93 -12.32 12.93 22.21
C ARG A 93 -12.93 12.17 21.04
N SER A 94 -12.63 12.54 19.79
CA SER A 94 -13.29 11.95 18.63
C SER A 94 -12.84 10.52 18.32
N GLU A 95 -11.53 10.25 18.34
CA GLU A 95 -10.95 8.98 17.90
C GLU A 95 -10.88 7.91 19.01
N ALA A 96 -11.01 8.31 20.29
CA ALA A 96 -10.95 7.38 21.42
C ALA A 96 -12.28 7.30 22.14
N TYR A 97 -12.75 8.40 22.73
CA TYR A 97 -13.95 8.37 23.57
C TYR A 97 -15.23 8.27 22.74
N ASP A 98 -15.43 9.10 21.73
CA ASP A 98 -16.61 9.04 20.86
C ASP A 98 -16.64 7.72 20.11
N ALA A 99 -15.51 7.27 19.55
CA ALA A 99 -15.39 5.94 18.97
C ALA A 99 -15.69 4.80 19.97
N CYS A 100 -15.26 4.92 21.22
CA CYS A 100 -15.57 3.94 22.27
C CYS A 100 -17.04 3.95 22.69
N TYR A 101 -17.70 5.12 22.74
CA TYR A 101 -19.09 5.26 23.22
C TYR A 101 -20.11 5.03 22.12
N LEU A 102 -19.92 5.71 20.99
CA LEU A 102 -20.82 5.67 19.84
C LEU A 102 -20.55 4.45 18.96
N GLY A 103 -19.37 3.85 19.09
CA GLY A 103 -18.95 2.77 18.22
C GLY A 103 -18.77 3.31 16.81
N CYS A 104 -19.13 2.49 15.84
CA CYS A 104 -19.29 2.95 14.48
C CYS A 104 -20.69 2.63 13.97
N ASN A 105 -21.14 3.43 13.00
CA ASN A 105 -22.33 3.11 12.23
C ASN A 105 -21.88 2.31 11.02
N ASP A 106 -22.17 1.02 11.07
CA ASP A 106 -22.04 0.10 9.95
C ASP A 106 -20.62 0.03 9.36
N CYS A 107 -19.59 -0.01 10.21
CA CYS A 107 -18.18 0.02 9.78
C CYS A 107 -17.46 -1.33 9.76
N ASP A 108 -16.66 -1.60 8.73
CA ASP A 108 -16.14 -2.95 8.41
C ASP A 108 -15.18 -3.53 9.47
N ASP A 109 -14.76 -2.70 10.41
CA ASP A 109 -13.87 -3.08 11.49
C ASP A 109 -14.64 -3.25 12.80
N VAL A 110 -15.01 -4.50 13.12
CA VAL A 110 -15.62 -4.86 14.41
C VAL A 110 -14.70 -4.57 15.61
N ASN A 111 -13.40 -4.40 15.39
CA ASN A 111 -12.46 -4.00 16.43
C ASN A 111 -12.38 -2.49 16.64
N PHE A 112 -13.09 -1.67 15.85
CA PHE A 112 -13.02 -0.21 15.94
C PHE A 112 -13.31 0.30 17.35
N ALA A 113 -14.49 -0.04 17.90
CA ALA A 113 -14.89 0.36 19.24
C ALA A 113 -13.99 -0.27 20.32
N TYR A 114 -13.58 -1.53 20.13
CA TYR A 114 -12.69 -2.23 21.04
C TYR A 114 -11.32 -1.58 21.15
N ASN A 115 -10.69 -1.26 20.03
CA ASN A 115 -9.40 -0.60 19.98
C ASN A 115 -9.47 0.81 20.58
N ALA A 116 -10.57 1.53 20.32
CA ALA A 116 -10.82 2.85 20.89
C ALA A 116 -10.97 2.78 22.42
N CYS A 117 -11.82 1.90 22.95
CA CYS A 117 -11.97 1.71 24.39
C CYS A 117 -10.66 1.24 25.05
N ALA A 118 -9.96 0.29 24.43
CA ALA A 118 -8.65 -0.17 24.91
C ALA A 118 -7.59 0.94 24.90
N MET A 119 -7.70 1.93 24.00
CA MET A 119 -6.83 3.11 24.03
C MET A 119 -7.13 4.00 25.25
N THR A 120 -8.40 4.22 25.57
CA THR A 120 -8.79 5.01 26.76
C THR A 120 -8.34 4.36 28.06
N ALA A 121 -8.43 3.03 28.15
CA ALA A 121 -8.00 2.25 29.33
C ALA A 121 -6.49 2.31 29.59
N LYS A 122 -5.67 2.71 28.60
CA LYS A 122 -4.21 2.91 28.80
C LYS A 122 -3.88 4.18 29.59
N ALA A 123 -4.81 5.13 29.69
CA ALA A 123 -4.58 6.37 30.42
C ALA A 123 -4.63 6.09 31.93
N ASN A 124 -3.50 6.33 32.60
CA ASN A 124 -3.38 6.21 34.05
C ASN A 124 -3.25 7.61 34.67
N VAL A 125 -4.36 8.15 35.15
CA VAL A 125 -4.41 9.44 35.86
C VAL A 125 -4.75 9.15 37.32
N THR A 126 -3.90 9.60 38.25
CA THR A 126 -4.08 9.32 39.68
C THR A 126 -5.42 9.84 40.17
N GLY A 127 -6.24 8.95 40.74
CA GLY A 127 -7.54 9.29 41.33
C GLY A 127 -8.69 9.49 40.33
N ILE A 128 -8.47 9.28 39.03
CA ILE A 128 -9.49 9.44 37.99
C ILE A 128 -9.54 8.17 37.14
N ILE A 129 -10.73 7.61 36.98
CA ILE A 129 -10.96 6.50 36.03
C ILE A 129 -11.05 7.12 34.64
N CYS A 130 -10.19 6.70 33.72
CA CYS A 130 -10.18 7.14 32.32
C CYS A 130 -10.64 6.07 31.33
N ASP A 131 -10.93 4.85 31.81
CA ASP A 131 -11.42 3.77 30.98
C ASP A 131 -12.85 4.07 30.48
N GLY A 132 -12.97 4.30 29.17
CA GLY A 132 -14.24 4.57 28.52
C GLY A 132 -15.26 3.45 28.76
N ASN A 133 -14.84 2.19 28.81
CA ASN A 133 -15.73 1.07 29.07
C ASN A 133 -16.31 1.09 30.50
N SER A 134 -15.66 1.79 31.43
CA SER A 134 -16.16 1.97 32.81
C SER A 134 -17.01 3.25 32.98
N MET A 135 -16.99 4.15 31.99
CA MET A 135 -17.57 5.49 32.07
C MET A 135 -18.72 5.75 31.08
N TRP A 136 -19.09 4.75 30.29
CA TRP A 136 -20.02 4.91 29.16
C TRP A 136 -21.38 5.53 29.51
N ASN A 137 -21.88 5.27 30.72
CA ASN A 137 -23.16 5.79 31.23
C ASN A 137 -23.01 7.07 32.06
N TRP A 138 -21.80 7.62 32.23
CA TRP A 138 -21.60 8.83 33.04
C TRP A 138 -22.22 10.06 32.38
N ARG A 139 -22.59 11.05 33.22
CA ARG A 139 -23.06 12.36 32.74
C ARG A 139 -21.91 13.22 32.20
N ASN A 140 -20.76 13.19 32.88
CA ASN A 140 -19.53 13.81 32.39
C ASN A 140 -18.59 12.74 31.84
N ARG A 141 -18.75 12.41 30.55
CA ARG A 141 -18.00 11.33 29.88
C ARG A 141 -16.60 11.72 29.45
N TYR A 142 -16.22 13.00 29.56
CA TYR A 142 -14.96 13.51 29.02
C TYR A 142 -14.18 14.36 30.03
N PRO A 143 -13.67 13.78 31.13
CA PRO A 143 -12.75 14.48 32.02
C PRO A 143 -11.55 15.01 31.24
N ILE A 144 -11.21 16.28 31.43
CA ILE A 144 -10.16 16.96 30.65
C ILE A 144 -8.78 16.34 30.91
N GLU A 145 -8.55 15.84 32.11
CA GLU A 145 -7.32 15.15 32.53
C GLU A 145 -7.14 13.85 31.72
N CYS A 146 -8.23 13.09 31.53
CA CYS A 146 -8.21 11.88 30.73
C CYS A 146 -8.02 12.16 29.24
N LEU A 147 -8.68 13.19 28.69
CA LEU A 147 -8.48 13.61 27.30
C LEU A 147 -7.03 14.02 27.03
N ASN A 148 -6.42 14.76 27.96
CA ASN A 148 -5.02 15.17 27.84
C ASN A 148 -4.07 13.96 27.89
N ALA A 149 -4.31 13.00 28.80
CA ALA A 149 -3.52 11.78 28.90
C ALA A 149 -3.62 10.92 27.63
N VAL A 150 -4.84 10.71 27.12
CA VAL A 150 -5.07 9.96 25.86
C VAL A 150 -4.48 10.70 24.66
N GLY A 151 -4.58 12.03 24.62
CA GLY A 151 -4.01 12.87 23.57
C GLY A 151 -2.50 12.70 23.40
N VAL A 152 -1.76 12.44 24.49
CA VAL A 152 -0.32 12.13 24.44
C VAL A 152 -0.05 10.83 23.66
N PHE A 153 -0.89 9.79 23.83
CA PHE A 153 -0.75 8.54 23.09
C PHE A 153 -1.00 8.73 21.59
N TYR A 154 -2.02 9.50 21.20
CA TYR A 154 -2.28 9.81 19.79
C TYR A 154 -1.17 10.64 19.17
N LYS A 155 -0.64 11.64 19.89
CA LYS A 155 0.51 12.44 19.44
C LYS A 155 1.74 11.57 19.18
N ALA A 156 2.05 10.65 20.10
CA ALA A 156 3.16 9.73 19.97
C ALA A 156 2.97 8.76 18.78
N THR A 157 1.76 8.24 18.62
CA THR A 157 1.39 7.34 17.52
C THR A 157 1.45 8.04 16.16
N ALA A 158 0.92 9.25 16.06
CA ALA A 158 0.99 10.08 14.85
C ALA A 158 2.45 10.36 14.45
N LEU A 159 3.30 10.69 15.42
CA LEU A 159 4.73 10.89 15.16
C LEU A 159 5.41 9.60 14.69
N LYS A 160 5.09 8.45 15.30
CA LYS A 160 5.62 7.15 14.88
C LYS A 160 5.18 6.80 13.46
N ASN A 161 3.91 7.00 13.13
CA ASN A 161 3.36 6.73 11.80
C ASN A 161 3.98 7.64 10.73
N LEU A 162 4.15 8.93 11.04
CA LEU A 162 4.83 9.87 10.15
C LEU A 162 6.27 9.44 9.87
N LYS A 163 7.03 9.07 10.91
CA LYS A 163 8.40 8.54 10.75
C LYS A 163 8.44 7.23 9.97
N GLN A 164 7.47 6.34 10.18
CA GLN A 164 7.37 5.09 9.43
C GLN A 164 7.04 5.33 7.95
N SER A 165 6.16 6.27 7.64
CA SER A 165 5.84 6.65 6.26
C SER A 165 7.10 7.11 5.50
N TYR A 166 7.94 7.95 6.12
CA TYR A 166 9.22 8.35 5.53
C TYR A 166 10.19 7.17 5.33
N ARG A 167 10.23 6.21 6.26
CA ARG A 167 11.03 4.98 6.08
C ARG A 167 10.52 4.13 4.91
N ASN A 168 9.21 4.01 4.76
CA ASN A 168 8.60 3.28 3.65
C ASN A 168 8.89 3.98 2.30
N GLN A 169 8.82 5.31 2.24
CA GLN A 169 9.21 6.08 1.06
C GLN A 169 10.69 5.87 0.72
N LEU A 170 11.59 5.89 1.71
CA LEU A 170 13.00 5.60 1.49
C LEU A 170 13.22 4.21 0.92
N ALA A 171 12.53 3.20 1.46
CA ALA A 171 12.61 1.83 0.98
C ALA A 171 12.17 1.73 -0.49
N ILE A 172 11.07 2.39 -0.86
CA ILE A 172 10.60 2.45 -2.24
C ILE A 172 11.66 3.10 -3.15
N ILE A 173 12.25 4.23 -2.75
CA ILE A 173 13.27 4.88 -3.59
C ILE A 173 14.50 3.98 -3.77
N ILE A 174 14.99 3.34 -2.71
CA ILE A 174 16.12 2.40 -2.79
C ILE A 174 15.78 1.25 -3.75
N LEU A 175 14.58 0.67 -3.66
CA LEU A 175 14.12 -0.38 -4.56
C LEU A 175 14.05 0.09 -6.01
N THR A 176 13.57 1.31 -6.28
CA THR A 176 13.53 1.87 -7.65
C THR A 176 14.92 2.08 -8.24
N VAL A 177 15.90 2.54 -7.44
CA VAL A 177 17.30 2.69 -7.90
C VAL A 177 17.91 1.33 -8.24
N LEU A 178 17.73 0.33 -7.36
CA LEU A 178 18.21 -1.03 -7.61
C LEU A 178 17.56 -1.66 -8.85
N ALA A 179 16.25 -1.48 -9.01
CA ALA A 179 15.52 -1.94 -10.20
C ALA A 179 16.04 -1.25 -11.47
N GLY A 180 16.36 0.05 -11.41
CA GLY A 180 16.97 0.79 -12.51
C GLY A 180 18.34 0.25 -12.91
N VAL A 181 19.20 -0.06 -11.93
CA VAL A 181 20.53 -0.67 -12.17
C VAL A 181 20.38 -2.06 -12.81
N LEU A 182 19.50 -2.91 -12.28
CA LEU A 182 19.23 -4.23 -12.86
C LEU A 182 18.65 -4.12 -14.27
N GLY A 183 17.72 -3.20 -14.51
CA GLY A 183 17.17 -2.90 -15.82
C GLY A 183 18.24 -2.45 -16.82
N ALA A 184 19.16 -1.58 -16.41
CA ALA A 184 20.29 -1.14 -17.22
C ALA A 184 21.24 -2.31 -17.57
N LEU A 185 21.53 -3.19 -16.62
CA LEU A 185 22.37 -4.38 -16.85
C LEU A 185 21.71 -5.36 -17.83
N LEU A 186 20.40 -5.60 -17.69
CA LEU A 186 19.64 -6.48 -18.58
C LEU A 186 19.56 -5.91 -20.00
N THR A 187 19.23 -4.62 -20.15
CA THR A 187 19.18 -3.94 -21.46
C THR A 187 20.56 -3.93 -22.13
N PHE A 188 21.63 -3.69 -21.37
CA PHE A 188 23.00 -3.78 -21.88
C PHE A 188 23.35 -5.19 -22.39
N LYS A 189 23.00 -6.25 -21.64
CA LYS A 189 23.22 -7.64 -22.07
C LYS A 189 22.47 -7.96 -23.37
N VAL A 190 21.20 -7.56 -23.47
CA VAL A 190 20.38 -7.76 -24.67
C VAL A 190 20.96 -7.00 -25.87
N TRP A 191 21.38 -5.76 -25.65
CA TRP A 191 22.01 -4.96 -26.70
C TRP A 191 23.32 -5.58 -27.20
N LYS A 192 24.18 -6.05 -26.29
CA LYS A 192 25.42 -6.74 -26.64
C LYS A 192 25.16 -8.02 -27.45
N MET A 193 24.19 -8.84 -27.06
CA MET A 193 23.79 -10.04 -27.82
C MET A 193 23.23 -9.71 -29.22
N SER A 194 22.49 -8.60 -29.36
CA SER A 194 21.98 -8.13 -30.64
C SER A 194 23.11 -7.67 -31.57
N MET A 195 24.09 -6.94 -31.03
CA MET A 195 25.27 -6.47 -31.78
C MET A 195 26.15 -7.63 -32.26
N THR A 196 26.43 -8.62 -31.41
CA THR A 196 27.19 -9.82 -31.84
C THR A 196 26.43 -10.61 -32.90
N SER A 197 25.11 -10.72 -32.77
CA SER A 197 24.26 -11.37 -33.77
C SER A 197 24.25 -10.62 -35.11
N ARG A 198 24.28 -9.28 -35.10
CA ARG A 198 24.39 -8.46 -36.31
C ARG A 198 25.76 -8.61 -36.97
N ALA A 199 26.84 -8.54 -36.19
CA ALA A 199 28.21 -8.74 -36.67
C ALA A 199 28.37 -10.13 -37.32
N ALA A 200 27.82 -11.18 -36.68
CA ALA A 200 27.85 -12.53 -37.24
C ALA A 200 27.04 -12.67 -38.54
N ARG A 201 25.99 -11.86 -38.74
CA ARG A 201 25.26 -11.83 -40.03
C ARG A 201 26.05 -11.15 -41.12
N ILE A 202 26.68 -10.01 -40.82
CA ILE A 202 27.53 -9.29 -41.78
C ILE A 202 28.71 -10.18 -42.22
N ALA A 203 29.38 -10.85 -41.28
CA ALA A 203 30.46 -11.79 -41.60
C ALA A 203 30.02 -12.98 -42.47
N LYS A 204 28.77 -13.45 -42.29
CA LYS A 204 28.17 -14.48 -43.15
C LYS A 204 27.85 -13.97 -44.56
N GLU A 205 27.45 -12.71 -44.70
CA GLU A 205 27.21 -12.11 -46.03
C GLU A 205 28.53 -11.92 -46.79
N GLU A 206 29.60 -11.48 -46.11
CA GLU A 206 30.93 -11.34 -46.72
C GLU A 206 31.50 -12.69 -47.19
N THR A 207 31.38 -13.75 -46.38
CA THR A 207 31.82 -15.10 -46.78
C THR A 207 30.97 -15.69 -47.90
N ALA A 208 29.67 -15.38 -47.96
CA ALA A 208 28.80 -15.79 -49.07
C ALA A 208 29.14 -15.10 -50.40
N LEU A 209 29.63 -13.86 -50.38
CA LEU A 209 30.05 -13.14 -51.59
C LEU A 209 31.37 -13.67 -52.18
N VAL A 210 32.30 -14.15 -51.35
CA VAL A 210 33.58 -14.75 -51.80
C VAL A 210 33.37 -16.14 -52.43
N MET A 211 32.29 -16.84 -52.08
CA MET A 211 31.98 -18.18 -52.59
C MET A 211 30.99 -18.17 -53.76
N TRP A 212 30.94 -17.10 -54.55
CA TRP A 212 30.32 -17.16 -55.87
C TRP A 212 31.30 -17.88 -56.82
N PRO A 213 30.98 -19.07 -57.34
CA PRO A 213 31.80 -19.68 -58.36
C PRO A 213 31.78 -18.78 -59.59
N SER A 214 32.96 -18.30 -59.98
CA SER A 214 33.22 -17.71 -61.28
C SER A 214 33.08 -18.79 -62.35
N ASN A 215 31.86 -19.29 -62.56
CA ASN A 215 31.57 -20.13 -63.70
C ASN A 215 31.22 -19.22 -64.87
N SER A 216 32.26 -18.68 -65.51
CA SER A 216 32.20 -18.04 -66.81
C SER A 216 31.94 -19.12 -67.87
N GLY A 217 30.69 -19.59 -67.92
CA GLY A 217 30.19 -20.51 -68.93
C GLY A 217 28.99 -19.88 -69.62
N TYR A 218 29.23 -19.39 -70.85
CA TYR A 218 28.29 -18.88 -71.83
C TYR A 218 26.82 -19.31 -71.66
N PHE A 219 25.94 -18.35 -71.37
CA PHE A 219 24.52 -18.47 -71.67
C PHE A 219 24.16 -17.57 -72.86
N PRO A 220 23.62 -18.12 -73.95
CA PRO A 220 23.21 -17.35 -75.11
C PRO A 220 21.93 -16.54 -74.82
N ARG A 221 21.88 -15.34 -75.40
CA ARG A 221 20.68 -14.48 -75.45
C ARG A 221 19.54 -15.19 -76.18
N PRO A 222 18.31 -15.24 -75.64
CA PRO A 222 17.13 -15.47 -76.45
C PRO A 222 16.64 -14.14 -77.03
N HIS A 223 16.36 -14.17 -78.33
CA HIS A 223 15.71 -13.11 -79.08
C HIS A 223 14.25 -12.88 -78.63
N PRO A 224 13.70 -11.69 -78.91
CA PRO A 224 12.28 -11.40 -78.73
C PRO A 224 11.52 -11.76 -80.02
N GLU A 225 10.48 -12.59 -79.91
CA GLU A 225 9.24 -12.54 -80.71
C GLU A 225 8.46 -13.85 -80.51
N ALA A 226 7.26 -13.75 -79.94
CA ALA A 226 6.05 -14.37 -80.46
C ALA A 226 4.91 -14.29 -79.42
N LEU A 227 3.83 -13.70 -79.91
CA LEU A 227 2.47 -13.62 -79.41
C LEU A 227 1.88 -14.94 -78.86
N TYR A 228 0.97 -14.77 -77.88
CA TYR A 228 -0.29 -15.50 -77.63
C TYR A 228 -0.25 -17.02 -77.35
N HIS A 229 -0.65 -17.44 -76.14
CA HIS A 229 -2.03 -17.87 -75.82
C HIS A 229 -2.12 -18.47 -74.40
N SER A 230 -3.28 -18.23 -73.78
CA SER A 230 -3.80 -18.82 -72.54
C SER A 230 -3.49 -20.30 -72.32
N THR A 231 -3.11 -20.66 -71.10
CA THR A 231 -3.76 -21.76 -70.38
C THR A 231 -3.54 -21.67 -68.87
N SER A 232 -4.66 -21.63 -68.16
CA SER A 232 -4.81 -21.82 -66.72
C SER A 232 -4.12 -23.10 -66.24
N THR A 233 -3.15 -22.98 -65.34
CA THR A 233 -2.68 -24.06 -64.48
C THR A 233 -2.46 -23.56 -63.05
N PRO A 234 -2.71 -24.39 -62.02
CA PRO A 234 -2.94 -23.93 -60.67
C PRO A 234 -1.64 -23.46 -60.02
N ARG A 235 -1.71 -22.25 -59.46
CA ARG A 235 -0.63 -21.56 -58.74
C ARG A 235 -0.17 -22.41 -57.56
N SER A 236 0.90 -23.17 -57.80
CA SER A 236 1.67 -23.91 -56.81
C SER A 236 2.18 -22.96 -55.72
N LYS A 237 1.70 -23.20 -54.50
CA LYS A 237 2.33 -22.94 -53.21
C LYS A 237 3.15 -21.65 -53.11
N SER A 238 2.45 -20.57 -52.77
CA SER A 238 3.00 -19.44 -52.02
C SER A 238 3.83 -19.98 -50.85
N ARG A 239 5.16 -19.95 -51.00
CA ARG A 239 6.13 -20.09 -49.92
C ARG A 239 5.80 -19.02 -48.88
N LYS A 240 4.96 -19.38 -47.91
CA LYS A 240 4.86 -18.69 -46.63
C LYS A 240 6.23 -18.86 -45.98
N THR A 241 7.12 -17.91 -46.22
CA THR A 241 8.32 -17.73 -45.43
C THR A 241 7.81 -17.36 -44.03
N GLN A 242 7.63 -18.40 -43.21
CA GLN A 242 7.26 -18.31 -41.82
C GLN A 242 8.45 -17.72 -41.07
N GLY A 243 8.61 -16.40 -41.20
CA GLY A 243 9.53 -15.59 -40.42
C GLY A 243 9.02 -15.53 -38.98
N ASN A 244 9.21 -16.63 -38.25
CA ASN A 244 9.04 -16.70 -36.80
C ASN A 244 10.14 -15.85 -36.13
N ARG A 245 9.97 -14.53 -36.17
CA ARG A 245 10.71 -13.57 -35.34
C ARG A 245 9.73 -12.80 -34.48
N LYS A 246 9.04 -13.50 -33.58
CA LYS A 246 8.25 -12.90 -32.51
C LYS A 246 8.38 -13.72 -31.22
N THR A 247 9.61 -13.94 -30.75
CA THR A 247 9.85 -14.56 -29.43
C THR A 247 11.03 -13.86 -28.77
N GLY A 248 10.74 -13.00 -27.80
CA GLY A 248 11.79 -12.35 -27.01
C GLY A 248 11.24 -11.39 -25.96
N ILE A 249 10.13 -10.72 -26.25
CA ILE A 249 9.55 -9.74 -25.32
C ILE A 249 8.38 -10.33 -24.51
N ALA A 250 7.62 -11.29 -25.08
CA ALA A 250 6.47 -11.90 -24.41
C ALA A 250 6.83 -12.71 -23.14
N GLY A 251 8.05 -13.25 -23.03
CA GLY A 251 8.46 -14.06 -21.87
C GLY A 251 8.69 -13.27 -20.58
N LEU A 252 9.02 -11.98 -20.68
CA LEU A 252 9.31 -11.14 -19.50
C LEU A 252 8.02 -10.70 -18.77
N PHE A 253 6.91 -10.53 -19.49
CA PHE A 253 5.62 -10.17 -18.89
C PHE A 253 4.97 -11.35 -18.15
N VAL A 254 5.13 -12.58 -18.65
CA VAL A 254 4.55 -13.79 -18.02
C VAL A 254 5.22 -14.11 -16.67
N ALA A 255 6.51 -13.81 -16.52
CA ALA A 255 7.22 -13.97 -15.24
C ALA A 255 6.73 -12.97 -14.18
N PHE A 256 6.31 -11.76 -14.57
CA PHE A 256 5.73 -10.80 -13.64
C PHE A 256 4.35 -11.22 -13.16
N THR A 257 3.51 -11.82 -14.02
CA THR A 257 2.18 -12.31 -13.61
C THR A 257 2.22 -13.56 -12.73
N ALA A 258 3.27 -14.38 -12.83
CA ALA A 258 3.42 -15.58 -12.00
C ALA A 258 3.83 -15.28 -10.54
N LEU A 259 4.37 -14.08 -10.27
CA LEU A 259 4.70 -13.61 -8.92
C LEU A 259 3.47 -13.11 -8.14
N PHE A 260 2.38 -12.79 -8.82
CA PHE A 260 1.11 -12.46 -8.20
C PHE A 260 0.30 -13.76 -8.12
N GLY A 261 0.34 -14.41 -6.95
CA GLY A 261 -0.41 -15.65 -6.69
C GLY A 261 -1.89 -15.53 -7.06
N LYS A 262 -2.53 -16.67 -7.36
CA LYS A 262 -3.96 -16.75 -7.67
C LYS A 262 -4.76 -16.13 -6.51
N ALA A 263 -5.26 -14.91 -6.70
CA ALA A 263 -6.20 -14.31 -5.77
C ALA A 263 -7.53 -15.06 -5.91
N HIS A 264 -7.91 -15.83 -4.89
CA HIS A 264 -9.22 -16.42 -4.79
C HIS A 264 -10.17 -15.35 -4.24
N ALA A 265 -11.00 -14.77 -5.10
CA ALA A 265 -12.13 -13.96 -4.67
C ALA A 265 -13.32 -14.92 -4.45
N TYR A 266 -13.70 -15.12 -3.19
CA TYR A 266 -14.91 -15.86 -2.85
C TYR A 266 -16.12 -14.93 -2.96
N PRO A 267 -17.21 -15.31 -3.65
CA PRO A 267 -18.44 -14.54 -3.63
C PRO A 267 -19.05 -14.69 -2.24
N CYS A 268 -19.05 -13.62 -1.45
CA CYS A 268 -19.85 -13.52 -0.24
C CYS A 268 -21.31 -13.79 -0.59
N THR A 269 -22.04 -14.51 0.28
CA THR A 269 -23.50 -14.39 0.24
C THR A 269 -23.81 -12.91 0.45
N GLY A 270 -24.25 -12.28 -0.62
CA GLY A 270 -24.15 -10.84 -0.76
C GLY A 270 -25.04 -10.15 0.24
N TYR A 271 -24.49 -9.13 0.92
CA TYR A 271 -25.23 -8.02 1.55
C TYR A 271 -26.64 -8.40 2.01
N ASP A 272 -26.77 -9.43 2.86
CA ASP A 272 -28.05 -9.67 3.49
C ASP A 272 -28.45 -8.36 4.17
N PRO A 273 -29.72 -7.95 4.08
CA PRO A 273 -30.15 -6.68 4.63
C PRO A 273 -29.80 -6.64 6.12
N VAL A 274 -29.55 -5.42 6.62
CA VAL A 274 -29.43 -5.19 8.06
C VAL A 274 -30.60 -5.85 8.78
N ALA A 275 -30.30 -6.55 9.88
CA ALA A 275 -31.29 -7.24 10.68
C ALA A 275 -31.48 -6.46 11.98
N ASP A 276 -32.71 -6.07 12.25
CA ASP A 276 -33.09 -5.38 13.48
C ASP A 276 -34.06 -6.24 14.27
N GLN A 277 -33.80 -6.37 15.57
CA GLN A 277 -34.77 -6.88 16.53
C GLN A 277 -34.99 -5.88 17.64
N TYR A 278 -36.21 -5.35 17.72
CA TYR A 278 -36.59 -4.43 18.77
C TYR A 278 -36.94 -5.16 20.06
N PHE A 279 -36.72 -4.47 21.18
CA PHE A 279 -37.08 -4.95 22.51
C PHE A 279 -37.52 -3.79 23.40
N ARG A 280 -38.24 -4.11 24.46
CA ARG A 280 -38.70 -3.15 25.48
C ARG A 280 -38.63 -3.74 26.87
N ASN A 281 -38.49 -2.90 27.89
CA ASN A 281 -38.59 -3.37 29.27
C ASN A 281 -40.05 -3.65 29.67
N ALA A 282 -40.27 -4.31 30.81
CA ALA A 282 -41.61 -4.67 31.30
C ALA A 282 -42.57 -3.47 31.44
N ASN A 283 -42.03 -2.29 31.77
CA ASN A 283 -42.80 -1.07 31.96
C ASN A 283 -42.98 -0.24 30.67
N SER A 284 -42.43 -0.69 29.54
CA SER A 284 -42.44 0.03 28.25
C SER A 284 -41.90 1.47 28.33
N THR A 285 -40.91 1.71 29.20
CA THR A 285 -40.22 3.00 29.34
C THR A 285 -38.88 3.02 28.62
N ILE A 286 -38.23 1.86 28.50
CA ILE A 286 -36.98 1.68 27.75
C ILE A 286 -37.29 0.82 26.54
N TYR A 287 -36.96 1.35 25.37
CA TYR A 287 -36.97 0.65 24.11
C TYR A 287 -35.54 0.51 23.63
N GLY A 288 -35.25 -0.56 22.90
CA GLY A 288 -33.97 -0.76 22.28
C GLY A 288 -34.06 -1.60 21.02
N VAL A 289 -32.93 -1.68 20.34
CA VAL A 289 -32.74 -2.47 19.13
C VAL A 289 -31.42 -3.23 19.21
N VAL A 290 -31.46 -4.51 18.85
CA VAL A 290 -30.27 -5.26 18.48
C VAL A 290 -30.14 -5.14 16.98
N HIS A 291 -29.17 -4.34 16.55
CA HIS A 291 -28.86 -4.08 15.15
C HIS A 291 -27.71 -4.99 14.72
N GLY A 292 -27.90 -5.78 13.67
CA GLY A 292 -26.85 -6.54 13.00
C GLY A 292 -26.68 -6.03 11.57
N TRP A 293 -25.45 -5.72 11.17
CA TRP A 293 -25.15 -5.11 9.86
C TRP A 293 -24.02 -5.78 9.10
N TYR A 294 -23.39 -6.81 9.68
CA TYR A 294 -22.34 -7.59 9.02
C TYR A 294 -22.75 -9.01 8.70
N SER A 295 -22.27 -9.47 7.54
CA SER A 295 -21.80 -10.84 7.41
C SER A 295 -20.29 -10.88 7.69
N ASP A 296 -19.83 -11.93 8.36
CA ASP A 296 -18.42 -12.23 8.60
C ASP A 296 -17.68 -12.75 7.36
N CYS A 297 -18.18 -12.47 6.16
CA CYS A 297 -17.60 -13.00 4.92
C CYS A 297 -16.09 -12.67 4.74
N TYR A 298 -15.60 -11.64 5.43
CA TYR A 298 -14.18 -11.26 5.39
C TYR A 298 -13.37 -11.76 6.58
N ASP A 299 -13.99 -12.40 7.57
CA ASP A 299 -13.25 -13.00 8.67
C ASP A 299 -12.87 -14.44 8.31
N TYR A 300 -11.56 -14.68 8.35
CA TYR A 300 -10.97 -15.93 7.94
C TYR A 300 -10.44 -16.61 9.20
N GLU A 301 -11.13 -17.63 9.66
CA GLU A 301 -10.56 -18.49 10.69
C GLU A 301 -9.54 -19.40 10.02
N CYS A 302 -8.28 -18.99 10.07
CA CYS A 302 -7.15 -19.75 9.55
C CYS A 302 -6.56 -20.61 10.67
N ASN A 303 -6.57 -21.92 10.50
CA ASN A 303 -5.84 -22.83 11.39
C ASN A 303 -4.33 -22.70 11.13
N CYS A 304 -3.68 -21.84 11.92
CA CYS A 304 -2.25 -21.56 11.84
C CYS A 304 -1.43 -22.39 12.82
N ILE A 305 -0.45 -23.13 12.30
CA ILE A 305 0.52 -23.89 13.08
C ILE A 305 1.82 -23.10 13.11
N THR A 306 2.30 -22.78 14.31
CA THR A 306 3.63 -22.18 14.49
C THR A 306 4.65 -23.29 14.69
N SER A 307 5.54 -23.47 13.72
CA SER A 307 6.65 -24.41 13.77
C SER A 307 7.94 -23.67 14.10
N CYS A 308 8.53 -23.96 15.26
CA CYS A 308 9.81 -23.41 15.67
C CYS A 308 10.93 -24.44 15.50
N SER A 309 12.05 -24.01 14.91
CA SER A 309 13.30 -24.76 14.80
C SER A 309 14.36 -24.05 15.63
N THR A 310 14.98 -24.77 16.55
CA THR A 310 16.09 -24.27 17.36
C THR A 310 17.38 -24.82 16.80
N THR A 311 18.28 -23.93 16.41
CA THR A 311 19.64 -24.24 15.99
C THR A 311 20.62 -23.70 17.02
N SER A 312 21.89 -24.12 16.96
CA SER A 312 22.94 -23.58 17.83
C SER A 312 23.13 -22.05 17.71
N SER A 313 22.65 -21.45 16.61
CA SER A 313 22.65 -20.00 16.37
C SER A 313 21.36 -19.29 16.78
N GLY A 314 20.36 -20.00 17.32
CA GLY A 314 19.11 -19.42 17.80
C GLY A 314 17.85 -20.16 17.35
N THR A 315 16.71 -19.72 17.86
CA THR A 315 15.38 -20.25 17.51
C THR A 315 14.74 -19.40 16.41
N SER A 316 14.35 -20.03 15.31
CA SER A 316 13.51 -19.42 14.26
C SER A 316 12.13 -20.06 14.30
N CYS A 317 11.08 -19.24 14.25
CA CYS A 317 9.70 -19.72 14.17
C CYS A 317 9.11 -19.33 12.83
N SER A 318 8.37 -20.25 12.22
CA SER A 318 7.61 -20.06 11.01
C SER A 318 6.14 -20.36 11.30
N VAL A 319 5.24 -19.48 10.88
CA VAL A 319 3.80 -19.69 10.99
C VAL A 319 3.31 -20.20 9.64
N SER A 320 2.73 -21.40 9.61
CA SER A 320 2.08 -21.97 8.43
C SER A 320 0.59 -22.06 8.69
N CYS A 321 -0.20 -21.30 7.93
CA CYS A 321 -1.65 -21.34 8.02
C CYS A 321 -2.23 -22.31 6.99
N SER A 322 -2.99 -23.28 7.47
CA SER A 322 -3.81 -24.16 6.63
C SER A 322 -5.09 -23.45 6.18
N ILE A 323 -5.93 -24.16 5.42
CA ILE A 323 -7.19 -23.68 4.82
C ILE A 323 -7.92 -22.73 5.78
N CYS A 324 -8.11 -21.49 5.35
CA CYS A 324 -8.96 -20.55 6.06
C CYS A 324 -10.40 -20.85 5.70
N THR A 325 -11.21 -21.20 6.68
CA THR A 325 -12.65 -21.26 6.50
C THR A 325 -13.19 -19.87 6.70
N ALA A 326 -13.76 -19.28 5.64
CA ALA A 326 -14.66 -18.15 5.82
C ALA A 326 -15.93 -18.69 6.47
N SER A 327 -16.29 -18.16 7.63
CA SER A 327 -17.68 -18.26 8.07
C SER A 327 -18.47 -17.20 7.31
N ASP A 328 -19.67 -17.57 6.87
CA ASP A 328 -20.61 -16.65 6.25
C ASP A 328 -21.94 -16.81 6.96
N ALA A 329 -22.18 -15.92 7.91
CA ALA A 329 -23.38 -15.84 8.70
C ALA A 329 -24.14 -14.56 8.34
N ALA A 330 -25.42 -14.72 8.02
CA ALA A 330 -26.32 -13.59 7.83
C ALA A 330 -26.39 -12.70 9.09
N PRO A 331 -26.56 -11.38 8.97
CA PRO A 331 -26.76 -10.47 10.11
C PRO A 331 -27.83 -10.96 11.11
N SER A 332 -28.92 -11.54 10.60
CA SER A 332 -30.01 -12.09 11.41
C SER A 332 -29.57 -13.23 12.35
N LYS A 333 -28.55 -14.01 11.97
CA LYS A 333 -27.99 -15.08 12.81
C LYS A 333 -27.28 -14.51 14.04
N TYR A 334 -26.56 -13.40 13.88
CA TYR A 334 -25.92 -12.70 14.99
C TYR A 334 -26.92 -12.05 15.93
N VAL A 335 -27.94 -11.38 15.36
CA VAL A 335 -29.04 -10.81 16.14
C VAL A 335 -29.70 -11.90 16.97
N ASN A 336 -30.09 -13.03 16.35
CA ASN A 336 -30.70 -14.17 17.02
C ASN A 336 -29.84 -14.76 18.15
N ALA A 337 -28.51 -14.77 17.99
CA ALA A 337 -27.59 -15.29 19.00
C ALA A 337 -27.58 -14.46 20.30
N VAL A 338 -27.97 -13.19 20.24
CA VAL A 338 -27.96 -12.27 21.39
C VAL A 338 -29.33 -12.13 22.07
N LEU A 339 -30.42 -12.54 21.40
CA LEU A 339 -31.78 -12.35 21.92
C LEU A 339 -32.06 -13.09 23.24
N SER A 340 -31.42 -14.24 23.47
CA SER A 340 -31.55 -14.96 24.74
C SER A 340 -30.96 -14.18 25.92
N ALA A 341 -29.83 -13.50 25.72
CA ALA A 341 -29.23 -12.61 26.71
C ALA A 341 -30.09 -11.37 26.97
N VAL A 342 -30.67 -10.78 25.91
CA VAL A 342 -31.61 -9.66 26.04
C VAL A 342 -32.82 -10.04 26.90
N LYS A 343 -33.41 -11.22 26.64
CA LYS A 343 -34.51 -11.76 27.46
C LYS A 343 -34.08 -12.05 28.90
N ALA A 344 -32.88 -12.59 29.10
CA ALA A 344 -32.33 -12.86 30.43
C ALA A 344 -32.15 -11.57 31.26
N CYS A 345 -31.89 -10.42 30.60
CA CYS A 345 -31.86 -9.11 31.24
C CYS A 345 -33.25 -8.48 31.51
N GLY A 346 -34.34 -9.22 31.29
CA GLY A 346 -35.70 -8.79 31.62
C GLY A 346 -36.42 -8.00 30.53
N PHE A 347 -35.86 -7.92 29.31
CA PHE A 347 -36.52 -7.28 28.18
C PHE A 347 -37.42 -8.25 27.41
N GLN A 348 -38.51 -7.72 26.87
CA GLN A 348 -39.45 -8.41 25.99
C GLN A 348 -39.16 -8.00 24.54
N LEU A 349 -39.13 -8.97 23.62
CA LEU A 349 -39.00 -8.67 22.19
C LEU A 349 -40.29 -8.03 21.67
N THR A 350 -40.16 -7.10 20.73
CA THR A 350 -41.28 -6.40 20.09
C THR A 350 -40.95 -6.16 18.62
N ASP A 351 -41.96 -5.87 17.80
CA ASP A 351 -41.76 -5.69 16.36
C ASP A 351 -41.26 -4.27 16.02
N GLU A 352 -41.48 -3.28 16.89
CA GLU A 352 -41.12 -1.88 16.65
C GLU A 352 -40.86 -1.10 17.95
N ALA A 353 -40.13 0.01 17.86
CA ALA A 353 -39.95 0.98 18.94
C ALA A 353 -40.67 2.30 18.60
N PRO A 354 -41.50 2.86 19.50
CA PRO A 354 -42.22 4.11 19.26
C PRO A 354 -41.32 5.36 19.39
N THR A 355 -40.07 5.21 19.84
CA THR A 355 -39.12 6.30 20.07
C THR A 355 -37.76 5.98 19.47
N ASP A 356 -36.97 7.00 19.16
CA ASP A 356 -35.60 6.85 18.67
C ASP A 356 -34.73 6.04 19.66
N VAL A 357 -34.12 4.97 19.15
CA VAL A 357 -33.24 4.05 19.90
C VAL A 357 -31.79 4.23 19.45
N ASN A 358 -31.24 5.43 19.64
CA ASN A 358 -29.92 5.81 19.12
C ASN A 358 -28.79 5.79 20.17
N VAL A 359 -29.10 5.49 21.43
CA VAL A 359 -28.09 5.49 22.51
C VAL A 359 -27.46 4.11 22.62
N ARG A 360 -26.26 3.95 22.08
CA ARG A 360 -25.51 2.69 22.13
C ARG A 360 -25.18 2.27 23.58
N VAL A 361 -25.44 1.01 23.91
CA VAL A 361 -24.92 0.35 25.12
C VAL A 361 -23.45 0.02 24.85
N ALA A 362 -22.55 0.90 25.28
CA ALA A 362 -21.16 0.86 24.87
C ALA A 362 -20.35 -0.23 25.60
N ASN A 363 -20.49 -1.47 25.14
CA ASN A 363 -19.57 -2.56 25.48
C ASN A 363 -18.91 -3.05 24.16
N PRO A 364 -17.62 -2.78 23.95
CA PRO A 364 -16.93 -3.10 22.71
C PRO A 364 -16.80 -4.60 22.42
N LEU A 365 -17.02 -5.47 23.40
CA LEU A 365 -17.01 -6.92 23.20
C LEU A 365 -18.30 -7.39 22.51
N ILE A 366 -19.39 -6.63 22.59
CA ILE A 366 -20.62 -6.93 21.87
C ILE A 366 -20.35 -6.87 20.36
N GLU A 367 -19.80 -5.77 19.86
CA GLU A 367 -19.52 -5.63 18.43
C GLU A 367 -18.43 -6.63 18.00
N LYS A 368 -17.36 -6.74 18.78
CA LYS A 368 -16.22 -7.60 18.45
C LYS A 368 -16.57 -9.10 18.42
N ASN A 369 -17.32 -9.58 19.41
CA ASN A 369 -17.56 -11.03 19.58
C ASN A 369 -18.93 -11.48 19.08
N LYS A 370 -19.90 -10.57 19.03
CA LYS A 370 -21.29 -10.89 18.62
C LYS A 370 -21.70 -10.22 17.32
N TRP A 371 -20.90 -9.30 16.77
CA TRP A 371 -21.16 -8.66 15.48
C TRP A 371 -22.53 -7.93 15.45
N VAL A 372 -22.94 -7.40 16.60
CA VAL A 372 -24.17 -6.59 16.75
C VAL A 372 -23.89 -5.35 17.59
N LYS A 373 -24.81 -4.38 17.50
CA LYS A 373 -24.85 -3.12 18.26
C LYS A 373 -26.16 -3.13 18.98
N ILE A 374 -26.09 -2.93 20.28
CA ILE A 374 -27.28 -2.77 21.10
C ILE A 374 -27.43 -1.29 21.38
N SER A 375 -28.58 -0.75 21.01
CA SER A 375 -28.94 0.64 21.29
C SER A 375 -30.23 0.70 22.07
N VAL A 376 -30.37 1.70 22.93
CA VAL A 376 -31.56 2.00 23.72
C VAL A 376 -31.95 3.46 23.53
N ASN A 377 -33.17 3.83 23.90
CA ASN A 377 -33.62 5.22 23.89
C ASN A 377 -33.06 6.02 25.09
N THR A 378 -32.86 5.38 26.25
CA THR A 378 -32.28 5.99 27.45
C THR A 378 -31.59 4.95 28.33
N PHE A 379 -30.57 5.38 29.07
CA PHE A 379 -29.92 4.54 30.10
C PHE A 379 -30.65 4.58 31.45
N ASN A 380 -31.36 5.67 31.73
CA ASN A 380 -31.88 5.99 33.06
C ASN A 380 -33.39 6.26 33.00
N ILE A 381 -34.15 5.60 33.87
CA ILE A 381 -35.55 5.95 34.16
C ILE A 381 -35.61 6.94 35.34
N THR A 382 -34.61 6.90 36.23
CA THR A 382 -34.42 7.85 37.33
C THR A 382 -33.09 8.57 37.14
N ALA A 383 -33.07 9.89 37.27
CA ALA A 383 -32.02 10.78 36.74
C ALA A 383 -30.57 10.35 37.03
N ASP A 384 -30.32 9.66 38.14
CA ASP A 384 -28.98 9.41 38.65
C ASP A 384 -28.49 7.95 38.56
N LYS A 385 -29.33 7.02 38.06
CA LYS A 385 -28.95 5.60 38.00
C LYS A 385 -29.33 4.94 36.68
N THR A 386 -28.38 4.21 36.12
CA THR A 386 -28.62 3.31 34.99
C THR A 386 -29.57 2.20 35.40
N ASP A 387 -30.56 1.97 34.54
CA ASP A 387 -31.52 0.90 34.71
C ASP A 387 -30.79 -0.45 34.77
N SER A 388 -31.18 -1.31 35.71
CA SER A 388 -30.51 -2.58 35.95
C SER A 388 -30.57 -3.51 34.73
N GLY A 389 -31.60 -3.41 33.90
CA GLY A 389 -31.70 -4.16 32.65
C GLY A 389 -30.64 -3.67 31.66
N VAL A 390 -30.47 -2.36 31.49
CA VAL A 390 -29.44 -1.80 30.60
C VAL A 390 -28.03 -2.13 31.09
N GLN A 391 -27.79 -2.06 32.41
CA GLN A 391 -26.52 -2.50 33.00
C GLN A 391 -26.27 -4.00 32.75
N CYS A 392 -27.30 -4.84 32.89
CA CYS A 392 -27.21 -6.26 32.56
C CYS A 392 -26.83 -6.50 31.08
N LEU A 393 -27.38 -5.73 30.13
CA LEU A 393 -26.99 -5.83 28.72
C LEU A 393 -25.51 -5.52 28.52
N HIS A 394 -25.00 -4.49 29.19
CA HIS A 394 -23.58 -4.15 29.18
C HIS A 394 -22.73 -5.29 29.77
N ASP A 395 -23.13 -5.90 30.88
CA ASP A 395 -22.25 -6.84 31.61
C ASP A 395 -22.31 -8.29 31.11
N THR A 396 -23.46 -8.73 30.57
CA THR A 396 -23.72 -10.14 30.23
C THR A 396 -23.07 -10.57 28.93
N ILE A 397 -22.88 -9.63 28.01
CA ILE A 397 -22.41 -9.94 26.65
C ILE A 397 -20.91 -9.68 26.60
N LYS A 398 -20.12 -10.68 26.99
CA LYS A 398 -18.66 -10.66 26.94
C LYS A 398 -18.11 -11.48 25.77
#